data_AF-A0A7J3WZL8-F1
#
_entry.id   AF-A0A7J3WZL8-F1
#
_cell.length_a   1.000
_cell.length_b   1.000
_cell.length_c   1.000
_cell.angle_alpha   90.00
_cell.angle_beta   90.00
_cell.angle_gamma   90.00
#
_symmetry.space_group_name_H-M   'P 1'
#
loop_
_entity.id
_entity.type
_entity.pdbx_description
1 polymer ?
#
loop_
_entity_poly.entity_id
_entity_poly.type
_entity_poly.pdbx_seq_one_letter_code
_entity_poly.pdbx_strand_id
1 'polypeptide(L)'
;MKKKVLDFLRDSGLNIDGDKVLMFLIKGSSLTEAQAETILIEYASQFNGGKLDTVAKASIRGVSKGSYARTKTQAINNIRQSIYTIMLLRYLGVLSDEGLAKLMEAAEKLGKGEVEEGLELLHSMI
;
A
#
# COMPACT_ATOMS: atom_id res chain seq x y z
N MET A 1 -0.54 2.62 13.08
CA MET A 1 -1.60 3.49 12.52
C MET A 1 -2.44 4.13 13.62
N LYS A 2 -3.08 5.28 13.36
CA LYS A 2 -3.96 5.93 14.35
C LYS A 2 -5.23 5.11 14.60
N LYS A 3 -5.71 5.05 15.86
CA LYS A 3 -6.93 4.34 16.26
C LYS A 3 -8.14 4.67 15.38
N LYS A 4 -8.41 5.97 15.13
CA LYS A 4 -9.51 6.43 14.28
C LYS A 4 -9.46 5.87 12.85
N VAL A 5 -8.26 5.65 12.32
CA VAL A 5 -8.08 5.04 11.00
C VAL A 5 -8.37 3.55 11.07
N LEU A 6 -7.84 2.84 12.07
CA LEU A 6 -8.11 1.41 12.27
C LEU A 6 -9.61 1.14 12.46
N ASP A 7 -10.30 1.95 13.26
CA ASP A 7 -11.74 1.82 13.48
C ASP A 7 -12.52 2.01 12.16
N PHE A 8 -12.20 3.05 11.37
CA PHE A 8 -12.81 3.25 10.06
C PHE A 8 -12.57 2.10 9.08
N LEU A 9 -11.36 1.55 9.06
CA LEU A 9 -11.02 0.41 8.20
C LEU A 9 -11.80 -0.84 8.62
N ARG A 10 -11.89 -1.10 9.93
CA ARG A 10 -12.70 -2.20 10.49
C ARG A 10 -14.17 -2.07 10.10
N ASP A 11 -14.75 -0.87 10.25
CA ASP A 11 -16.14 -0.58 9.87
C ASP A 11 -16.37 -0.76 8.35
N SER A 12 -15.32 -0.59 7.55
CA SER A 12 -15.34 -0.79 6.10
C SER A 12 -15.01 -2.23 5.68
N GLY A 13 -14.92 -3.19 6.62
CA GLY A 13 -14.65 -4.60 6.35
C GLY A 13 -13.18 -4.96 6.21
N LEU A 14 -12.25 -4.05 6.52
CA LEU A 14 -10.81 -4.27 6.45
C LEU A 14 -10.23 -4.44 7.86
N ASN A 15 -10.06 -5.70 8.28
CA ASN A 15 -9.45 -6.01 9.56
C ASN A 15 -7.93 -6.20 9.43
N ILE A 16 -7.18 -5.14 9.74
CA ILE A 16 -5.71 -5.09 9.61
C ILE A 16 -5.01 -4.74 10.93
N ASP A 17 -5.75 -4.76 12.04
CA ASP A 17 -5.19 -4.41 13.35
C ASP A 17 -4.17 -5.46 13.79
N GLY A 18 -2.97 -5.01 14.18
CA GLY A 18 -1.86 -5.89 14.51
C GLY A 18 -1.27 -6.68 13.32
N ASP A 19 -1.63 -6.37 12.08
CA ASP A 19 -1.11 -7.05 10.89
C ASP A 19 0.39 -6.76 10.69
N LYS A 20 1.22 -7.73 11.08
CA LYS A 20 2.67 -7.65 11.00
C LYS A 20 3.17 -7.66 9.55
N VAL A 21 2.45 -8.31 8.64
CA VAL A 21 2.81 -8.43 7.22
C VAL A 21 2.61 -7.09 6.54
N LEU A 22 1.46 -6.47 6.77
CA LEU A 22 1.19 -5.12 6.30
C LEU A 22 2.26 -4.14 6.78
N MET A 23 2.61 -4.18 8.06
CA MET A 23 3.65 -3.30 8.61
C MET A 23 5.03 -3.59 8.01
N PHE A 24 5.35 -4.85 7.75
CA PHE A 24 6.58 -5.23 7.06
C PHE A 24 6.61 -4.65 5.62
N LEU A 25 5.55 -4.85 4.85
CA LEU A 25 5.43 -4.35 3.48
C LEU A 25 5.49 -2.81 3.42
N ILE A 26 4.82 -2.11 4.35
CA ILE A 26 4.90 -0.65 4.45
C ILE A 26 6.35 -0.21 4.67
N LYS A 27 7.06 -0.83 5.62
CA LYS A 27 8.46 -0.50 5.94
C LYS A 27 9.44 -0.76 4.80
N GLY A 28 9.19 -1.80 3.99
CA GLY A 28 9.99 -2.12 2.81
C GLY A 28 9.64 -1.30 1.56
N SER A 29 8.53 -0.55 1.59
CA SER A 29 8.06 0.23 0.45
C SER A 29 8.60 1.66 0.41
N SER A 30 8.38 2.36 -0.70
CA SER A 30 8.63 3.80 -0.83
C SER A 30 7.56 4.68 -0.17
N LEU A 31 6.64 4.10 0.62
CA LEU A 31 5.56 4.81 1.29
C LEU A 31 5.88 5.04 2.76
N THR A 32 5.66 6.26 3.23
CA THR A 32 5.58 6.55 4.66
C THR A 32 4.29 5.97 5.26
N GLU A 33 4.27 5.72 6.57
CA GLU A 33 3.03 5.28 7.25
C GLU A 33 1.84 6.21 6.98
N ALA A 34 2.09 7.53 6.90
CA ALA A 34 1.02 8.49 6.60
C ALA A 34 0.47 8.39 5.18
N GLN A 35 1.32 8.06 4.21
CA GLN A 35 0.91 7.78 2.84
C GLN A 35 0.14 6.46 2.76
N ALA A 36 0.62 5.40 3.41
CA ALA A 36 -0.07 4.11 3.47
C ALA A 36 -1.47 4.23 4.09
N GLU A 37 -1.59 4.91 5.25
CA GLU A 37 -2.89 5.20 5.86
C GLU A 37 -3.82 6.00 4.91
N THR A 38 -3.27 6.93 4.13
CA THR A 38 -4.06 7.72 3.18
C THR A 38 -4.61 6.85 2.06
N ILE A 39 -3.80 5.93 1.51
CA ILE A 39 -4.23 4.97 0.48
C ILE A 39 -5.28 4.00 1.03
N LEU A 40 -5.09 3.48 2.25
CA LEU A 40 -6.08 2.61 2.89
C LEU A 40 -7.42 3.30 3.10
N ILE A 41 -7.41 4.58 3.54
CA ILE A 41 -8.64 5.37 3.66
C ILE A 41 -9.31 5.55 2.29
N GLU A 42 -8.55 5.89 1.24
CA GLU A 42 -9.09 6.05 -0.12
C GLU A 42 -9.68 4.75 -0.66
N TYR A 43 -9.04 3.61 -0.39
CA TYR A 43 -9.54 2.29 -0.76
C TYR A 43 -10.83 1.93 0.00
N ALA A 44 -10.80 2.01 1.34
CA ALA A 44 -11.93 1.71 2.21
C ALA A 44 -13.16 2.60 1.93
N SER A 45 -12.93 3.85 1.53
CA SER A 45 -14.00 4.79 1.18
C SER A 45 -14.83 4.33 -0.03
N GLN A 46 -14.29 3.45 -0.89
CA GLN A 46 -15.03 2.90 -2.04
C GLN A 46 -16.15 1.97 -1.61
N PHE A 47 -15.97 1.24 -0.50
CA PHE A 47 -16.98 0.30 0.03
C PHE A 47 -18.13 1.01 0.75
N ASN A 48 -17.96 2.27 1.12
CA ASN A 48 -18.99 3.10 1.77
C ASN A 48 -19.97 3.75 0.76
N GLY A 49 -20.17 3.13 -0.41
CA GLY A 49 -21.01 3.65 -1.48
C GLY A 49 -20.50 4.97 -2.10
N GLY A 50 -19.19 5.25 -1.98
CA GLY A 50 -18.54 6.42 -2.58
C GLY A 50 -18.88 7.78 -1.96
N LYS A 51 -19.47 7.81 -0.76
CA LYS A 51 -20.06 9.04 -0.18
C LYS A 51 -19.09 9.93 0.60
N LEU A 52 -17.89 9.46 0.92
CA LEU A 52 -16.95 10.23 1.73
C LEU A 52 -16.21 11.27 0.89
N ASP A 53 -16.47 12.54 1.18
CA ASP A 53 -15.72 13.64 0.58
C ASP A 53 -14.30 13.74 1.16
N THR A 54 -13.47 14.60 0.57
CA THR A 54 -12.08 14.79 1.02
C THR A 54 -11.99 15.33 2.44
N VAL A 55 -12.99 16.08 2.93
CA VAL A 55 -12.99 16.64 4.28
C VAL A 55 -13.20 15.54 5.32
N ALA A 56 -14.16 14.64 5.08
CA ALA A 56 -14.42 13.49 5.93
C ALA A 56 -13.21 12.54 5.97
N LYS A 57 -12.60 12.25 4.82
CA LYS A 57 -11.37 11.45 4.73
C LYS A 57 -10.19 12.08 5.48
N ALA A 58 -10.00 13.39 5.35
CA ALA A 58 -9.00 14.13 6.11
C ALA A 58 -9.26 14.08 7.62
N SER A 59 -10.52 14.17 8.04
CA SER A 59 -10.94 14.03 9.43
C SER A 59 -10.65 12.64 10.00
N ILE A 60 -10.88 11.57 9.24
CA ILE A 60 -10.51 10.19 9.63
C ILE A 60 -9.01 10.08 9.88
N ARG A 61 -8.18 10.63 8.96
CA ARG A 61 -6.72 10.67 9.11
C ARG A 61 -6.27 11.59 10.26
N GLY A 62 -7.12 12.52 10.70
CA GLY A 62 -6.85 13.51 11.73
C GLY A 62 -5.89 14.60 11.24
N VAL A 63 -6.10 15.13 10.03
CA VAL A 63 -5.32 16.20 9.41
C VAL A 63 -6.22 17.17 8.66
N SER A 64 -5.69 18.33 8.23
CA SER A 64 -6.44 19.26 7.39
C SER A 64 -6.68 18.69 5.97
N LYS A 65 -7.72 19.21 5.29
CA LYS A 65 -8.02 18.87 3.88
C LYS A 65 -6.80 19.03 2.97
N GLY A 66 -6.06 20.14 3.13
CA GLY A 66 -4.87 20.44 2.33
C GLY A 66 -3.70 19.47 2.60
N SER A 67 -3.46 19.13 3.88
CA SER A 67 -2.45 18.13 4.23
C SER A 67 -2.81 16.75 3.68
N TYR A 68 -4.08 16.32 3.81
CA TYR A 68 -4.55 15.06 3.26
C TYR A 68 -4.36 14.99 1.73
N ALA A 69 -4.77 16.03 1.01
CA ALA A 69 -4.63 16.08 -0.44
C ALA A 69 -3.15 15.99 -0.88
N ARG A 70 -2.24 16.72 -0.21
CA ARG A 70 -0.80 16.63 -0.49
C ARG A 70 -0.25 15.24 -0.22
N THR A 71 -0.58 14.63 0.92
CA THR A 71 -0.13 13.27 1.25
C THR A 71 -0.64 12.25 0.24
N LYS A 72 -1.90 12.38 -0.22
CA LYS A 72 -2.45 11.54 -1.29
C LYS A 72 -1.64 11.67 -2.58
N THR A 73 -1.39 12.90 -3.04
CA THR A 73 -0.59 13.14 -4.25
C THR A 73 0.82 12.56 -4.13
N GLN A 74 1.47 12.74 -2.98
CA GLN A 74 2.80 12.17 -2.74
C GLN A 74 2.78 10.64 -2.75
N ALA A 75 1.77 10.01 -2.11
CA ALA A 75 1.62 8.56 -2.12
C ALA A 75 1.48 8.01 -3.56
N ILE A 76 0.62 8.63 -4.37
CA ILE A 76 0.41 8.24 -5.77
C ILE A 76 1.69 8.44 -6.61
N ASN A 77 2.40 9.54 -6.41
CA ASN A 77 3.66 9.77 -7.10
C ASN A 77 4.73 8.73 -6.75
N ASN A 78 4.85 8.34 -5.48
CA ASN A 78 5.78 7.31 -5.04
C ASN A 78 5.40 5.95 -5.65
N ILE A 79 4.12 5.55 -5.60
CA ILE A 79 3.64 4.31 -6.24
C ILE A 79 3.98 4.30 -7.73
N ARG A 80 3.68 5.39 -8.44
CA ARG A 80 3.99 5.52 -9.86
C ARG A 80 5.49 5.37 -10.11
N GLN A 81 6.34 6.08 -9.36
CA GLN A 81 7.78 5.98 -9.50
C GLN A 81 8.28 4.55 -9.27
N SER A 82 7.83 3.87 -8.21
CA SER A 82 8.21 2.47 -7.94
C SER A 82 7.86 1.53 -9.10
N ILE A 83 6.66 1.67 -9.69
CA ILE A 83 6.25 0.90 -10.87
C ILE A 83 7.17 1.19 -12.06
N TYR A 84 7.41 2.47 -12.36
CA TYR A 84 8.29 2.85 -13.45
C TYR A 84 9.74 2.40 -13.23
N THR A 85 10.21 2.34 -11.98
CA THR A 85 11.53 1.79 -11.65
C THR A 85 11.61 0.30 -12.01
N ILE A 86 10.62 -0.51 -11.63
CA ILE A 86 10.57 -1.93 -12.01
C ILE A 86 10.57 -2.07 -13.54
N MET A 87 9.73 -1.29 -14.23
CA MET A 87 9.66 -1.31 -15.70
C MET A 87 10.96 -0.87 -16.36
N LEU A 88 11.63 0.15 -15.82
CA LEU A 88 12.93 0.61 -16.30
C LEU A 88 13.99 -0.47 -16.14
N LEU A 89 14.06 -1.14 -14.99
CA LEU A 89 15.01 -2.23 -14.75
C LEU A 89 14.77 -3.40 -15.72
N ARG A 90 13.50 -3.74 -16.01
CA ARG A 90 13.18 -4.75 -17.02
C ARG A 90 13.60 -4.31 -18.42
N TYR A 91 13.31 -3.06 -18.79
CA TYR A 91 13.64 -2.50 -20.10
C TYR A 91 15.15 -2.44 -20.35
N LEU A 92 15.95 -2.11 -19.33
CA LEU A 92 17.41 -2.07 -19.41
C LEU A 92 18.06 -3.47 -19.39
N GLY A 93 17.29 -4.54 -19.19
CA GLY A 93 17.81 -5.90 -19.03
C GLY A 93 18.49 -6.17 -17.69
N VAL A 94 18.35 -5.26 -16.71
CA VAL A 94 18.88 -5.46 -15.35
C VAL A 94 18.02 -6.44 -14.56
N LEU A 95 16.69 -6.35 -14.72
CA LEU A 95 15.75 -7.34 -14.19
C LEU A 95 15.48 -8.39 -15.27
N SER A 96 15.83 -9.66 -15.00
CA SER A 96 15.60 -10.78 -15.92
C SER A 96 14.13 -11.22 -15.96
N ASP A 97 13.77 -12.06 -16.93
CA ASP A 97 12.43 -12.65 -17.00
C ASP A 97 12.14 -13.54 -15.79
N GLU A 98 13.13 -14.31 -15.32
CA GLU A 98 13.02 -15.11 -14.09
C GLU A 98 12.83 -14.22 -12.86
N GLY A 99 13.55 -13.09 -12.79
CA GLY A 99 13.40 -12.11 -11.71
C GLY A 99 12.00 -11.49 -11.69
N LEU A 100 11.46 -11.12 -12.86
CA LEU A 100 10.10 -10.60 -12.98
C LEU A 100 9.05 -11.66 -12.63
N ALA A 101 9.25 -12.91 -13.05
CA ALA A 101 8.36 -14.03 -12.71
C ALA A 101 8.30 -14.26 -11.19
N LYS A 102 9.45 -14.22 -10.49
CA LYS A 102 9.51 -14.31 -9.02
C LYS A 102 8.80 -13.16 -8.33
N LEU A 103 8.88 -11.93 -8.85
CA LEU A 103 8.11 -10.79 -8.32
C LEU A 103 6.59 -11.05 -8.42
N MET A 104 6.14 -11.61 -9.53
CA MET A 104 4.73 -11.96 -9.73
C MET A 104 4.30 -13.10 -8.81
N GLU A 105 5.14 -14.12 -8.66
CA GLU A 105 4.89 -15.26 -7.75
C GLU A 105 4.78 -14.79 -6.29
N ALA A 106 5.73 -13.97 -5.82
CA ALA A 106 5.68 -13.38 -4.48
C ALA A 106 4.38 -12.59 -4.25
N ALA A 107 3.96 -11.79 -5.23
CA ALA A 107 2.72 -11.03 -5.16
C ALA A 107 1.47 -11.94 -5.08
N GLU A 108 1.44 -13.02 -5.86
CA GLU A 108 0.35 -14.00 -5.83
C GLU A 108 0.26 -14.71 -4.48
N LYS A 109 1.41 -15.17 -3.94
CA LYS A 109 1.51 -15.81 -2.62
C LYS A 109 0.99 -14.91 -1.52
N LEU A 110 1.46 -13.66 -1.47
CA LEU A 110 0.97 -12.66 -0.52
C LEU A 110 -0.55 -12.43 -0.64
N GLY A 111 -1.07 -12.38 -1.88
CA GLY A 111 -2.50 -12.22 -2.13
C GLY A 111 -3.38 -13.39 -1.66
N LYS A 112 -2.82 -14.60 -1.61
CA LYS A 112 -3.48 -15.82 -1.11
C LYS A 112 -3.36 -16.01 0.40
N GLY A 113 -2.56 -15.18 1.08
CA GLY A 113 -2.24 -15.34 2.50
C GLY A 113 -1.10 -16.33 2.77
N GLU A 114 -0.39 -16.78 1.73
CA GLU A 114 0.85 -17.59 1.81
C GLU A 114 2.03 -16.64 2.11
N VAL A 115 2.00 -16.06 3.31
CA VAL A 115 2.85 -14.93 3.71
C VAL A 115 4.32 -15.32 3.78
N GLU A 116 4.64 -16.46 4.38
CA GLU A 116 6.01 -16.90 4.60
C GLU A 116 6.71 -17.10 3.26
N GLU A 117 6.11 -17.87 2.36
CA GLU A 117 6.61 -18.13 1.01
C GLU A 117 6.71 -16.83 0.19
N GLY A 118 5.71 -15.96 0.29
CA GLY A 118 5.72 -14.67 -0.41
C GLY A 118 6.87 -13.76 0.04
N LEU A 119 7.17 -13.74 1.35
CA LEU A 119 8.27 -12.93 1.90
C LEU A 119 9.65 -13.55 1.62
N GLU A 120 9.78 -14.87 1.63
CA GLU A 120 11.01 -15.57 1.25
C GLU A 120 11.38 -15.28 -0.20
N LEU A 121 10.40 -15.36 -1.11
CA LEU A 121 10.60 -14.99 -2.51
C LEU A 121 11.05 -13.53 -2.62
N LEU A 122 10.40 -12.61 -1.91
CA LEU A 122 10.76 -11.19 -1.91
C LEU A 122 12.21 -10.96 -1.45
N HIS A 123 12.65 -11.61 -0.37
CA HIS A 123 14.01 -11.50 0.13
C HIS A 123 15.05 -12.10 -0.82
N SER A 124 14.72 -13.17 -1.54
CA SER A 124 15.64 -13.82 -2.48
C SER A 124 15.97 -12.97 -3.72
N MET A 125 15.24 -11.86 -3.93
CA MET A 125 15.39 -10.96 -5.08
C MET A 125 16.25 -9.72 -4.79
N ILE A 126 16.64 -9.49 -3.53
CA ILE A 126 17.50 -8.38 -3.07
C ILE A 126 18.90 -8.93 -2.80
#